data_AF-A0ABD2KF49-F1
#
_entry.id   AF-A0ABD2KF49-F1
#
_cell.length_a   1.000
_cell.length_b   1.000
_cell.length_c   1.000
_cell.angle_alpha   90.00
_cell.angle_beta   90.00
_cell.angle_gamma   90.00
#
_symmetry.space_group_name_H-M   'P 1'
#
loop_
_entity.id
_entity.type
_entity.pdbx_description
1 polymer ?
#
loop_
_entity_poly.entity_id
_entity_poly.type
_entity_poly.pdbx_seq_one_letter_code
_entity_poly.pdbx_strand_id
1 'polypeptide(L)'
;MRPLQVVNLMNELYTIFDAIIDEHDVYKVESIGDGYLCVSGLPNRNGTLHAKHCADMAIKFIQALLNFRILDHPNERVRLRVGLHSGPCVAGVQISLRNGSLSMWSSRGGSIPPPAVPICGFDGNGCTASVFEMYKGYFLLGIALFVVTISGSTFTVGFLIHAKFVEGRRSNMSWKIPFALLTKSKPKRAERTAASRSRHSIRSNQTNISSPTHSTIGSLARSRIFSLYSYNGEKCIVRSFGSTTMAKALTVAQMTECRTMRLFGHENVNRFLGLSLDGPNVLAVWNFCLRGSIRDVILSENAMVKDVMFIQSAIKEICEGIHFLHNSPLQFHGGLKSSACLINDRWQVKISYFGLRWLKSSQKNGAKGK
;
A
#
# COMPACT_ATOMS: atom_id res chain seq x y z
N MET A 1 -6.89 35.72 42.05
CA MET A 1 -6.82 37.10 41.49
C MET A 1 -8.17 37.76 41.54
N ARG A 2 -8.23 39.04 41.90
CA ARG A 2 -9.43 39.90 41.78
C ARG A 2 -9.69 40.22 40.30
N PRO A 3 -10.94 40.49 39.88
CA PRO A 3 -11.27 40.76 38.47
C PRO A 3 -10.39 41.84 37.82
N LEU A 4 -10.10 42.93 38.54
CA LEU A 4 -9.24 44.01 38.06
C LEU A 4 -7.79 43.55 37.80
N GLN A 5 -7.27 42.62 38.60
CA GLN A 5 -5.92 42.07 38.43
C GLN A 5 -5.83 41.20 37.17
N VAL A 6 -6.90 40.46 36.85
CA VAL A 6 -6.98 39.66 35.62
C VAL A 6 -7.02 40.57 34.39
N VAL A 7 -7.79 41.65 34.43
CA VAL A 7 -7.86 42.62 33.33
C VAL A 7 -6.50 43.28 33.10
N ASN A 8 -5.80 43.70 34.16
CA ASN A 8 -4.47 44.30 34.02
C ASN A 8 -3.45 43.30 33.45
N LEU A 9 -3.46 42.05 33.94
CA LEU A 9 -2.63 40.97 33.42
C LEU A 9 -2.87 40.74 31.92
N MET A 10 -4.14 40.68 31.49
CA MET A 10 -4.49 40.50 30.08
C MET A 10 -4.07 41.70 29.23
N ASN A 11 -4.27 42.93 29.72
CA ASN A 11 -3.85 44.14 29.00
C ASN A 11 -2.34 44.21 28.80
N GLU A 12 -1.55 43.88 29.82
CA GLU A 12 -0.08 43.83 29.70
C GLU A 12 0.36 42.77 28.69
N LEU A 13 -0.21 41.56 28.77
CA LEU A 13 0.09 40.48 27.82
C LEU A 13 -0.27 40.84 26.37
N TYR A 14 -1.46 41.41 26.15
CA TYR A 14 -1.87 41.82 24.80
C TYR A 14 -1.04 42.97 24.26
N THR A 15 -0.63 43.92 25.11
CA THR A 15 0.26 45.02 24.69
C THR A 15 1.60 44.48 24.19
N ILE A 16 2.18 43.49 24.89
CA ILE A 16 3.44 42.85 24.49
C ILE A 16 3.28 42.07 23.18
N PHE A 17 2.19 41.30 23.04
CA PHE A 17 1.95 40.52 21.82
C PHE A 17 1.63 41.39 20.61
N ASP A 18 0.81 42.43 20.77
CA ASP A 18 0.47 43.37 19.70
C ASP A 18 1.75 44.10 19.21
N ALA A 19 2.66 44.50 20.12
CA ALA A 19 3.95 45.08 19.75
C ALA A 19 4.85 44.11 18.94
N ILE A 20 4.88 42.82 19.30
CA ILE A 20 5.64 41.81 18.55
C ILE A 20 5.00 41.55 17.19
N ILE A 21 3.67 41.60 17.07
CA ILE A 21 2.98 41.45 15.79
C ILE A 21 3.34 42.60 14.84
N ASP A 22 3.35 43.84 15.34
CA ASP A 22 3.69 45.02 14.54
C ASP A 22 5.11 44.96 13.95
N GLU A 23 6.04 44.20 14.56
CA GLU A 23 7.39 43.97 14.03
C GLU A 23 7.46 42.95 12.88
N HIS A 24 6.40 42.18 12.63
CA HIS A 24 6.37 41.13 11.61
C HIS A 24 5.23 41.37 10.62
N ASP A 25 5.36 40.81 9.42
CA ASP A 25 4.28 40.82 8.43
C ASP A 25 3.21 39.78 8.79
N VAL A 26 2.53 40.00 9.92
CA VAL A 26 1.49 39.12 10.48
C VAL A 26 0.28 39.96 10.86
N TYR A 27 -0.89 39.50 10.46
CA TYR A 27 -2.17 40.12 10.77
C TYR A 27 -2.88 39.38 11.90
N LYS A 28 -3.29 40.10 12.93
CA LYS A 28 -4.11 39.59 14.03
C LYS A 28 -5.56 39.41 13.56
N VAL A 29 -6.05 38.18 13.61
CA VAL A 29 -7.45 37.89 13.26
C VAL A 29 -8.29 37.98 14.52
N GLU A 30 -9.39 38.72 14.47
CA GLU A 30 -10.35 38.77 15.58
C GLU A 30 -11.00 37.39 15.73
N SER A 31 -10.57 36.63 16.74
CA SER A 31 -11.15 35.36 17.13
C SER A 31 -11.94 35.50 18.43
N ILE A 32 -13.09 34.81 18.51
CA ILE A 32 -13.91 34.72 19.71
C ILE A 32 -13.44 33.51 20.52
N GLY A 33 -13.03 33.71 21.78
CA GLY A 33 -12.71 32.62 22.70
C GLY A 33 -11.39 32.81 23.45
N ASP A 34 -10.72 31.70 23.73
CA ASP A 34 -9.47 31.57 24.50
C ASP A 34 -8.21 31.50 23.62
N GLY A 35 -8.36 31.69 22.30
CA GLY A 35 -7.28 31.58 21.32
C GLY A 35 -6.88 32.93 20.72
N TYR A 36 -5.58 33.10 20.49
CA TYR A 36 -4.99 34.26 19.84
C TYR A 36 -4.56 33.88 18.42
N LEU A 37 -5.35 34.27 17.41
CA LEU A 37 -5.17 33.84 16.01
C LEU A 37 -4.45 34.91 15.19
N CYS A 38 -3.41 34.49 14.46
CA CYS A 38 -2.56 35.34 13.66
C CYS A 38 -2.29 34.69 12.30
N VAL A 39 -2.25 35.48 11.23
CA VAL A 39 -2.06 35.00 9.85
C VAL A 39 -1.11 35.91 9.09
N SER A 40 -0.15 35.34 8.38
CA SER A 40 0.75 36.06 7.47
C SER A 40 0.37 35.83 6.01
N GLY A 41 0.59 36.82 5.14
CA GLY A 41 0.21 36.76 3.73
C GLY A 41 -1.25 37.11 3.43
N LEU A 42 -1.95 37.73 4.39
CA LEU A 42 -3.27 38.35 4.24
C LEU A 42 -3.28 39.76 4.87
N PRO A 43 -3.99 40.75 4.29
CA PRO A 43 -4.73 40.67 3.03
C PRO A 43 -3.82 40.62 1.79
N ASN A 44 -2.58 41.09 1.93
CA ASN A 44 -1.59 41.10 0.85
C ASN A 44 -0.72 39.84 0.90
N ARG A 45 -0.62 39.13 -0.23
CA ARG A 45 0.21 37.93 -0.33
C ARG A 45 1.70 38.28 -0.27
N ASN A 46 2.44 37.62 0.60
CA ASN A 46 3.90 37.78 0.77
C ASN A 46 4.70 36.57 0.22
N GLY A 47 4.14 35.85 -0.74
CA GLY A 47 4.78 34.68 -1.36
C GLY A 47 4.95 33.52 -0.38
N THR A 48 6.18 32.99 -0.27
CA THR A 48 6.52 31.86 0.61
C THR A 48 7.03 32.30 2.00
N LEU A 49 7.07 33.61 2.26
CA LEU A 49 7.60 34.16 3.52
C LEU A 49 6.62 34.04 4.69
N HIS A 50 5.33 33.80 4.44
CA HIS A 50 4.29 33.68 5.47
C HIS A 50 4.65 32.67 6.58
N ALA A 51 5.17 31.50 6.21
CA ALA A 51 5.53 30.47 7.17
C ALA A 51 6.69 30.92 8.07
N LYS A 52 7.66 31.66 7.51
CA LYS A 52 8.78 32.22 8.25
C LYS A 52 8.31 33.29 9.24
N HIS A 53 7.53 34.27 8.80
CA HIS A 53 7.00 35.32 9.67
C HIS A 53 6.17 34.77 10.84
N CYS A 54 5.31 33.77 10.59
CA CYS A 54 4.55 33.11 11.65
C CYS A 54 5.43 32.33 12.64
N ALA A 55 6.48 31.65 12.15
CA ALA A 55 7.41 30.91 13.00
C ALA A 55 8.28 31.84 13.87
N ASP A 56 8.82 32.92 13.28
CA ASP A 56 9.64 33.90 13.99
C ASP A 56 8.83 34.62 15.08
N MET A 57 7.58 35.03 14.77
CA MET A 57 6.65 35.61 15.75
C MET A 57 6.36 34.64 16.90
N ALA A 58 6.09 33.36 16.60
CA ALA A 58 5.83 32.33 17.61
C ALA A 58 6.99 32.17 18.60
N ILE A 59 8.24 32.21 18.11
CA ILE A 59 9.43 32.14 18.95
C ILE A 59 9.53 33.38 19.85
N LYS A 60 9.32 34.58 19.30
CA LYS A 60 9.34 35.83 20.07
C LYS A 60 8.26 35.87 21.16
N PHE A 61 7.06 35.36 20.90
CA PHE A 61 6.01 35.23 21.93
C PHE A 61 6.47 34.36 23.10
N ILE A 62 7.08 33.20 22.82
CA ILE A 62 7.59 32.30 23.87
C ILE A 62 8.71 32.99 24.65
N GLN A 63 9.63 33.68 23.97
CA GLN A 63 10.74 34.40 24.61
C GLN A 63 10.26 35.54 25.50
N ALA A 64 9.27 36.33 25.05
CA ALA A 64 8.69 37.41 25.84
C ALA A 64 8.07 36.89 27.15
N LEU A 65 7.43 35.72 27.11
CA LEU A 65 6.83 35.09 28.28
C LEU A 65 7.84 34.51 29.28
N LEU A 66 9.09 34.22 28.87
CA LEU A 66 10.13 33.80 29.82
C LEU A 66 10.48 34.91 30.82
N ASN A 67 10.43 36.16 30.38
CA ASN A 67 10.72 37.33 31.20
C ASN A 67 9.47 37.93 31.85
N PHE A 68 8.28 37.53 31.39
CA PHE A 68 7.02 38.01 31.93
C PHE A 68 6.75 37.45 33.34
N ARG A 69 6.51 38.35 34.29
CA ARG A 69 6.17 37.99 35.68
C ARG A 69 4.81 38.57 36.03
N ILE A 70 3.98 37.73 36.62
CA ILE A 70 2.69 38.14 37.16
C ILE A 70 2.97 38.94 38.45
N LEU A 71 2.61 40.22 38.46
CA LEU A 71 2.87 41.16 39.57
C LEU A 71 2.39 40.62 40.93
N ASP A 72 1.23 39.95 40.95
CA ASP A 72 0.61 39.44 42.18
C ASP A 72 1.00 37.99 42.54
N HIS A 73 1.60 37.23 41.61
CA HIS A 73 1.98 35.82 41.80
C HIS A 73 3.32 35.53 41.10
N PRO A 74 4.45 35.98 41.67
CA PRO A 74 5.76 35.94 41.00
C PRO A 74 6.31 34.51 40.78
N ASN A 75 5.73 33.51 41.45
CA ASN A 75 6.07 32.09 41.29
C ASN A 75 5.23 31.38 40.22
N GLU A 76 4.15 32.00 39.75
CA GLU A 76 3.34 31.46 38.67
C GLU A 76 3.86 31.96 37.32
N ARG A 77 3.72 31.12 36.29
CA ARG A 77 4.18 31.40 34.92
C ARG A 77 3.04 31.14 33.95
N VAL A 78 2.82 32.10 33.06
CA VAL A 78 1.89 31.94 31.95
C VAL A 78 2.51 30.96 30.95
N ARG A 79 1.77 29.91 30.59
CA ARG A 79 2.19 28.92 29.60
C ARG A 79 1.43 29.14 28.30
N LEU A 80 2.15 29.35 27.21
CA LEU A 80 1.58 29.49 25.88
C LEU A 80 1.70 28.18 25.11
N ARG A 81 0.61 27.77 24.47
CA ARG A 81 0.61 26.68 23.48
C ARG A 81 0.51 27.31 22.10
N VAL A 82 1.50 27.06 21.24
CA VAL A 82 1.52 27.57 19.87
C VAL A 82 1.33 26.43 18.88
N GLY A 83 0.43 26.62 17.92
CA GLY A 83 0.24 25.73 16.76
C GLY A 83 0.45 26.52 15.48
N LEU A 84 1.13 25.93 14.51
CA LEU A 84 1.39 26.53 13.19
C LEU A 84 0.83 25.62 12.11
N HIS A 85 0.15 26.22 11.13
CA HIS A 85 -0.35 25.54 9.94
C HIS A 85 -0.11 26.43 8.71
N SER A 86 0.19 25.81 7.57
CA SER A 86 0.35 26.48 6.28
C SER A 86 -0.45 25.74 5.22
N GLY A 87 -1.26 26.47 4.46
CA GLY A 87 -2.05 25.91 3.37
C GLY A 87 -3.01 26.94 2.78
N PRO A 88 -3.71 26.59 1.70
CA PRO A 88 -4.79 27.40 1.17
C PRO A 88 -5.89 27.57 2.22
N CYS A 89 -6.34 28.80 2.46
CA CYS A 89 -7.47 29.11 3.34
C CYS A 89 -8.42 30.09 2.65
N VAL A 90 -9.69 30.09 3.10
CA VAL A 90 -10.70 31.07 2.71
C VAL A 90 -11.19 31.71 4.01
N ALA A 91 -11.10 33.04 4.10
CA ALA A 91 -11.55 33.79 5.26
C ALA A 91 -12.25 35.07 4.80
N GLY A 92 -13.33 35.44 5.49
CA GLY A 92 -13.98 36.75 5.34
C GLY A 92 -13.25 37.77 6.21
N VAL A 93 -12.65 38.79 5.59
CA VAL A 93 -12.01 39.89 6.33
C VAL A 93 -13.03 41.02 6.47
N GLN A 94 -13.42 41.33 7.69
CA GLN A 94 -14.18 42.54 7.98
C GLN A 94 -13.18 43.69 8.19
N ILE A 95 -12.88 44.42 7.12
CA ILE A 95 -11.98 45.57 7.18
C ILE A 95 -12.74 46.74 7.82
N SER A 96 -12.38 47.14 9.03
CA SER A 96 -12.78 48.44 9.59
C SER A 96 -11.78 49.50 9.14
N LEU A 97 -12.10 50.21 8.06
CA LEU A 97 -11.34 51.39 7.65
C LEU A 97 -11.67 52.54 8.62
N ARG A 98 -10.71 52.90 9.48
CA ARG A 98 -10.70 54.22 10.12
C ARG A 98 -10.18 55.25 9.11
N ASN A 99 -11.09 55.96 8.46
CA ASN A 99 -11.05 57.43 8.38
C ASN A 99 -12.29 57.98 7.66
N GLY A 100 -12.85 59.02 8.26
CA GLY A 100 -14.10 59.63 7.86
C GLY A 100 -13.96 60.66 6.75
N SER A 101 -15.01 60.71 5.94
CA SER A 101 -15.58 61.95 5.39
C SER A 101 -17.02 61.66 5.01
N LEU A 102 -17.96 62.30 5.73
CA LEU A 102 -19.38 62.30 5.36
C LEU A 102 -19.53 62.95 3.98
N SER A 103 -19.91 62.15 2.99
CA SER A 103 -20.68 62.64 1.85
C SER A 103 -22.11 62.11 1.99
N MET A 104 -23.07 62.99 1.71
CA MET A 104 -24.51 62.82 1.97
C MET A 104 -25.17 61.67 1.15
N TRP A 105 -24.38 60.84 0.46
CA TRP A 105 -24.78 59.70 -0.37
C TRP A 105 -23.80 58.50 -0.24
N SER A 106 -23.37 58.16 0.98
CA SER A 106 -22.30 57.16 1.20
C SER A 106 -22.62 55.74 0.68
N SER A 107 -23.90 55.37 0.61
CA SER A 107 -24.36 54.09 0.06
C SER A 107 -24.29 54.00 -1.48
N ARG A 108 -23.90 55.07 -2.19
CA ARG A 108 -23.79 55.11 -3.66
C ARG A 108 -22.52 55.79 -4.17
N GLY A 109 -21.41 55.72 -3.42
CA GLY A 109 -20.12 56.27 -3.87
C GLY A 109 -20.02 57.80 -3.86
N GLY A 110 -20.92 58.49 -3.15
CA GLY A 110 -20.72 59.88 -2.72
C GLY A 110 -20.87 61.01 -3.75
N SER A 111 -21.19 60.73 -5.02
CA SER A 111 -21.18 61.77 -6.08
C SER A 111 -22.42 61.81 -6.98
N ILE A 112 -23.45 60.99 -6.74
CA ILE A 112 -24.59 60.84 -7.66
C ILE A 112 -25.92 61.04 -6.90
N PRO A 113 -26.67 62.13 -7.15
CA PRO A 113 -28.01 62.30 -6.59
C PRO A 113 -28.99 61.27 -7.17
N PRO A 114 -30.01 60.84 -6.41
CA PRO A 114 -30.99 59.88 -6.90
C PRO A 114 -31.77 60.46 -8.10
N PRO A 115 -32.11 59.62 -9.08
CA PRO A 115 -32.94 60.05 -10.20
C PRO A 115 -34.31 60.53 -9.69
N ALA A 116 -34.86 61.57 -10.31
CA ALA A 116 -36.17 62.15 -9.95
C ALA A 116 -37.35 61.18 -10.15
N VAL A 117 -37.12 60.02 -10.78
CA VAL A 117 -38.07 58.93 -10.99
C VAL A 117 -37.39 57.63 -10.52
N PRO A 118 -38.04 56.78 -9.70
CA PRO A 118 -37.47 55.51 -9.27
C PRO A 118 -37.25 54.55 -10.45
N ILE A 119 -36.32 53.60 -10.29
CA ILE A 119 -35.86 52.65 -11.33
C ILE A 119 -37.02 51.83 -11.95
N CYS A 120 -38.14 51.73 -11.24
CA CYS A 120 -39.35 51.01 -11.65
C CYS A 120 -40.54 51.89 -12.06
N GLY A 121 -40.36 53.21 -12.18
CA GLY A 121 -41.44 54.18 -12.34
C GLY A 121 -42.28 54.37 -11.07
N PHE A 122 -43.02 55.47 -10.98
CA PHE A 122 -43.91 55.72 -9.82
C PHE A 122 -45.10 54.76 -9.76
N ASP A 123 -45.47 54.18 -10.90
CA ASP A 123 -46.65 53.31 -11.06
C ASP A 123 -46.29 51.81 -11.05
N GLY A 124 -45.01 51.47 -10.81
CA GLY A 124 -44.52 50.08 -10.73
C GLY A 124 -44.45 49.29 -12.05
N ASN A 125 -44.96 49.85 -13.15
CA ASN A 125 -45.03 49.19 -14.46
C ASN A 125 -43.72 49.26 -15.29
N GLY A 126 -42.66 49.90 -14.78
CA GLY A 126 -41.36 50.02 -15.45
C GLY A 126 -40.35 48.92 -15.10
N CYS A 127 -40.65 48.03 -14.16
CA CYS A 127 -39.80 46.89 -13.82
C CYS A 127 -39.95 45.78 -14.87
N THR A 128 -38.87 45.45 -15.58
CA THR A 128 -38.81 44.17 -16.29
C THR A 128 -38.90 43.04 -15.26
N ALA A 129 -39.71 42.02 -15.50
CA ALA A 129 -39.78 40.84 -14.65
C ALA A 129 -38.37 40.38 -14.26
N SER A 130 -38.15 40.09 -12.98
CA SER A 130 -36.83 39.71 -12.49
C SER A 130 -36.30 38.53 -13.31
N VAL A 131 -35.02 38.58 -13.70
CA VAL A 131 -34.36 37.50 -14.48
C VAL A 131 -34.65 36.13 -13.86
N PHE A 132 -34.79 36.07 -12.53
CA PHE A 132 -35.20 34.89 -11.79
C PHE A 132 -36.55 34.29 -12.17
N GLU A 133 -37.59 35.09 -12.46
CA GLU A 133 -38.89 34.56 -12.87
C GLU A 133 -38.93 34.16 -14.35
N MET A 134 -38.11 34.80 -15.20
CA MET A 134 -37.98 34.41 -16.61
C MET A 134 -37.20 33.09 -16.80
N TYR A 135 -36.15 32.85 -15.99
CA TYR A 135 -35.25 31.70 -16.13
C TYR A 135 -35.39 30.64 -15.04
N LYS A 136 -36.44 30.72 -14.20
CA LYS A 136 -36.73 29.80 -13.09
C LYS A 136 -36.70 28.33 -13.50
N GLY A 137 -37.30 28.00 -14.65
CA GLY A 137 -37.31 26.64 -15.21
C GLY A 137 -35.91 26.14 -15.59
N TYR A 138 -35.09 27.00 -16.19
CA TYR A 138 -33.71 26.65 -16.56
C TYR A 138 -32.82 26.47 -15.32
N PHE A 139 -33.03 27.26 -14.27
CA PHE A 139 -32.29 27.12 -13.01
C PHE A 139 -32.62 25.80 -12.29
N LEU A 140 -33.91 25.44 -12.24
CA LEU A 140 -34.35 24.15 -11.67
C LEU A 140 -33.83 22.95 -12.48
N LEU A 141 -33.84 23.06 -13.81
CA LEU A 141 -33.27 22.04 -14.69
C LEU A 141 -31.75 21.89 -14.49
N GLY A 142 -31.03 23.00 -14.33
CA GLY A 142 -29.60 23.01 -14.05
C GLY A 142 -29.25 22.31 -12.73
N ILE A 143 -30.01 22.59 -11.66
CA ILE A 143 -29.85 21.90 -10.37
C ILE A 143 -30.14 20.41 -10.51
N ALA A 144 -31.21 20.03 -11.21
CA ALA A 144 -31.56 18.62 -11.41
C ALA A 144 -30.44 17.87 -12.15
N LEU A 145 -29.88 18.45 -13.22
CA LEU A 145 -28.74 17.86 -13.94
C LEU A 145 -27.48 17.78 -13.08
N PHE A 146 -27.21 18.78 -12.24
CA PHE A 146 -26.09 18.75 -11.31
C PHE A 146 -26.23 17.65 -10.25
N VAL A 147 -27.42 17.42 -9.73
CA VAL A 147 -27.70 16.34 -8.77
C VAL A 147 -27.57 14.96 -9.44
N VAL A 148 -28.03 14.81 -10.68
CA VAL A 148 -27.88 13.56 -11.43
C VAL A 148 -26.42 13.25 -11.74
N THR A 149 -25.63 14.26 -12.12
CA THR A 149 -24.19 14.08 -12.40
C THR A 149 -23.41 13.76 -11.13
N ILE A 150 -23.69 14.43 -10.01
CA ILE A 150 -23.07 14.10 -8.72
C ILE A 150 -23.45 12.70 -8.26
N SER A 151 -24.73 12.32 -8.30
CA SER A 151 -25.16 10.98 -7.89
C SER A 151 -24.60 9.88 -8.79
N GLY A 152 -24.49 10.12 -10.10
CA GLY A 152 -23.79 9.22 -11.03
C GLY A 152 -22.29 9.11 -10.72
N SER A 153 -21.62 10.22 -10.40
CA SER A 153 -20.20 10.23 -10.07
C SER A 153 -19.90 9.49 -8.76
N THR A 154 -20.74 9.64 -7.72
CA THR A 154 -20.54 8.97 -6.44
C THR A 154 -20.81 7.47 -6.57
N PHE A 155 -21.83 7.07 -7.33
CA PHE A 155 -22.10 5.67 -7.61
C PHE A 155 -20.97 5.00 -8.39
N THR A 156 -20.45 5.64 -9.43
CA THR A 156 -19.34 5.11 -10.23
C THR A 156 -18.04 4.98 -9.42
N VAL A 157 -17.67 5.99 -8.61
CA VAL A 157 -16.51 5.92 -7.72
C VAL A 157 -16.69 4.82 -6.66
N GLY A 158 -17.87 4.72 -6.05
CA GLY A 158 -18.18 3.67 -5.09
C GLY A 158 -18.07 2.26 -5.69
N PHE A 159 -18.60 2.07 -6.90
CA PHE A 159 -18.47 0.83 -7.65
C PHE A 159 -17.01 0.48 -7.97
N LEU A 160 -16.21 1.46 -8.41
CA LEU A 160 -14.78 1.26 -8.69
C LEU A 160 -13.99 0.88 -7.43
N ILE A 161 -14.26 1.52 -6.29
CA ILE A 161 -13.64 1.17 -5.00
C ILE A 161 -14.03 -0.25 -4.60
N HIS A 162 -15.30 -0.61 -4.71
CA HIS A 162 -15.78 -1.96 -4.40
C HIS A 162 -15.13 -3.01 -5.32
N ALA A 163 -15.09 -2.74 -6.63
CA ALA A 163 -14.46 -3.61 -7.61
C ALA A 163 -12.95 -3.78 -7.34
N LYS A 164 -12.23 -2.70 -7.05
CA LYS A 164 -10.81 -2.74 -6.65
C LYS A 164 -10.59 -3.48 -5.33
N PHE A 165 -11.48 -3.34 -4.36
CA PHE A 165 -11.40 -4.06 -3.09
C PHE A 165 -11.65 -5.56 -3.26
N VAL A 166 -12.62 -5.95 -4.10
CA VAL A 166 -12.87 -7.35 -4.48
C VAL A 166 -11.67 -7.94 -5.21
N GLU A 167 -11.09 -7.21 -6.16
CA GLU A 167 -9.90 -7.65 -6.89
C GLU A 167 -8.67 -7.76 -5.98
N GLY A 168 -8.49 -6.81 -5.06
CA GLY A 168 -7.45 -6.85 -4.03
C GLY A 168 -7.57 -8.07 -3.13
N ARG A 169 -8.78 -8.49 -2.77
CA ARG A 169 -9.02 -9.74 -2.01
C ARG A 169 -8.64 -10.99 -2.80
N ARG A 170 -8.95 -11.04 -4.10
CA ARG A 170 -8.54 -12.14 -4.99
C ARG A 170 -7.02 -12.21 -5.15
N SER A 171 -6.36 -11.09 -5.42
CA SER A 171 -4.90 -11.01 -5.52
C SER A 171 -4.21 -11.40 -4.20
N ASN A 172 -4.75 -10.94 -3.06
CA ASN A 172 -4.22 -11.25 -1.73
C ASN A 172 -4.27 -12.73 -1.36
N MET A 173 -5.11 -13.53 -2.03
CA MET A 173 -5.26 -14.98 -1.83
C MET A 173 -4.76 -15.81 -3.01
N SER A 174 -4.13 -15.20 -4.02
CA SER A 174 -3.63 -15.90 -5.23
C SER A 174 -2.59 -17.00 -4.94
N TRP A 175 -1.91 -16.93 -3.80
CA TRP A 175 -0.97 -17.94 -3.31
C TRP A 175 -1.66 -19.14 -2.65
N LYS A 176 -2.95 -19.05 -2.30
CA LYS A 176 -3.73 -20.17 -1.76
C LYS A 176 -4.23 -21.03 -2.92
N ILE A 177 -3.93 -22.32 -2.85
CA ILE A 177 -4.38 -23.31 -3.82
C ILE A 177 -5.40 -24.21 -3.12
N PRO A 178 -6.67 -24.24 -3.57
CA PRO A 178 -7.65 -25.19 -3.06
C PRO A 178 -7.17 -26.63 -3.27
N PHE A 179 -7.26 -27.46 -2.24
CA PHE A 179 -6.82 -28.86 -2.30
C PHE A 179 -7.52 -29.66 -3.41
N ALA A 180 -8.79 -29.33 -3.69
CA ALA A 180 -9.59 -29.97 -4.74
C ALA A 180 -8.99 -29.83 -6.16
N LEU A 181 -8.18 -28.80 -6.40
CA LEU A 181 -7.50 -28.60 -7.69
C LEU A 181 -6.22 -29.43 -7.84
N LEU A 182 -5.75 -30.07 -6.76
CA LEU A 182 -4.54 -30.88 -6.75
C LEU A 182 -4.88 -32.35 -6.98
N THR A 183 -4.59 -32.85 -8.18
CA THR A 183 -4.77 -34.27 -8.49
C THR A 183 -3.48 -35.05 -8.27
N LYS A 184 -3.46 -36.00 -7.35
CA LYS A 184 -2.27 -36.82 -7.08
C LYS A 184 -2.00 -37.75 -8.26
N SER A 185 -0.81 -37.65 -8.88
CA SER A 185 -0.44 -38.60 -9.93
C SER A 185 -0.04 -39.92 -9.28
N LYS A 186 -0.78 -40.99 -9.52
CA LYS A 186 -0.33 -42.34 -9.17
C LYS A 186 0.82 -42.71 -10.10
N PRO A 187 1.96 -43.24 -9.60
CA PRO A 187 2.96 -43.83 -10.49
C PRO A 187 2.26 -44.96 -11.25
N LYS A 188 2.37 -44.97 -12.59
CA LYS A 188 1.93 -46.13 -13.39
C LYS A 188 2.68 -47.34 -12.84
N ARG A 189 1.97 -48.22 -12.15
CA ARG A 189 2.48 -49.54 -11.75
C ARG A 189 2.83 -50.24 -13.07
N ALA A 190 4.03 -50.79 -13.16
CA ALA A 190 4.44 -51.56 -14.32
C ALA A 190 3.37 -52.63 -14.62
N GLU A 191 2.60 -52.43 -15.68
CA GLU A 191 1.91 -53.53 -16.31
C GLU A 191 3.01 -54.45 -16.83
N ARG A 192 3.08 -55.65 -16.24
CA ARG A 192 3.76 -56.79 -16.84
C ARG A 192 2.95 -57.18 -18.09
N THR A 193 3.06 -56.41 -19.17
CA THR A 193 2.59 -56.86 -20.47
C THR A 193 3.72 -57.67 -21.10
N ALA A 194 3.45 -58.97 -21.20
CA ALA A 194 4.22 -59.91 -21.99
C ALA A 194 4.17 -59.48 -23.46
N ALA A 195 5.15 -58.70 -23.91
CA ALA A 195 5.36 -58.43 -25.33
C ALA A 195 6.78 -57.92 -25.58
N SER A 196 7.77 -58.80 -25.43
CA SER A 196 9.06 -58.65 -26.09
C SER A 196 9.21 -59.73 -27.14
N ARG A 197 8.58 -59.51 -28.29
CA ARG A 197 9.02 -60.06 -29.59
C ARG A 197 9.07 -58.91 -30.59
N SER A 198 10.30 -58.47 -30.83
CA SER A 198 10.86 -57.94 -32.09
C SER A 198 10.03 -56.97 -32.96
N ARG A 199 10.63 -55.83 -33.31
CA ARG A 199 11.14 -55.53 -34.68
C ARG A 199 11.54 -54.07 -34.85
N HIS A 200 12.76 -53.90 -35.34
CA HIS A 200 13.23 -52.98 -36.38
C HIS A 200 12.68 -51.54 -36.49
N SER A 201 13.63 -50.60 -36.34
CA SER A 201 13.88 -49.39 -37.13
C SER A 201 12.70 -48.61 -37.74
N ILE A 202 12.55 -47.36 -37.31
CA ILE A 202 12.48 -46.17 -38.19
C ILE A 202 13.13 -45.01 -37.42
N ARG A 203 14.13 -44.39 -38.05
CA ARG A 203 14.78 -43.16 -37.61
C ARG A 203 13.82 -42.00 -37.88
N SER A 204 13.21 -41.43 -36.83
CA SER A 204 12.53 -40.15 -36.91
C SER A 204 13.32 -39.12 -36.10
N ASN A 205 13.54 -37.95 -36.71
CA ASN A 205 14.10 -36.78 -36.04
C ASN A 205 13.23 -36.46 -34.80
N GLN A 206 13.69 -36.88 -33.63
CA GLN A 206 13.05 -36.52 -32.37
C GLN A 206 13.49 -35.10 -32.02
N THR A 207 12.60 -34.15 -32.21
CA THR A 207 12.57 -32.94 -31.38
C THR A 207 12.62 -33.40 -29.92
N ASN A 208 13.59 -32.90 -29.17
CA ASN A 208 13.83 -33.19 -27.75
C ASN A 208 12.61 -32.85 -26.87
N ILE A 209 11.55 -33.63 -26.93
CA ILE A 209 10.50 -33.65 -25.91
C ILE A 209 10.99 -34.67 -24.89
N SER A 210 11.74 -34.18 -23.90
CA SER A 210 12.22 -34.97 -22.79
C SER A 210 11.03 -35.58 -22.05
N SER A 211 10.78 -36.86 -22.30
CA SER A 211 9.92 -37.66 -21.44
C SER A 211 10.61 -37.79 -20.07
N PRO A 212 9.88 -37.70 -18.95
CA PRO A 212 10.48 -37.87 -17.63
C PRO A 212 11.13 -39.26 -17.55
N THR A 213 12.45 -39.31 -17.32
CA THR A 213 13.19 -40.55 -17.14
C THR A 213 12.58 -41.35 -15.99
N HIS A 214 12.39 -42.66 -16.20
CA HIS A 214 11.79 -43.59 -15.24
C HIS A 214 12.47 -43.54 -13.85
N SER A 215 13.76 -43.19 -13.81
CA SER A 215 14.55 -42.98 -12.58
C SER A 215 14.07 -41.81 -11.72
N THR A 216 13.66 -40.68 -12.31
CA THR A 216 13.23 -39.48 -11.56
C THR A 216 11.89 -39.70 -10.86
N ILE A 217 10.93 -40.30 -11.57
CA ILE A 217 9.61 -40.64 -11.01
C ILE A 217 9.77 -41.71 -9.92
N GLY A 218 10.68 -42.67 -10.11
CA GLY A 218 11.01 -43.69 -9.10
C GLY A 218 11.72 -43.14 -7.85
N SER A 219 12.56 -42.09 -7.98
CA SER A 219 13.16 -41.40 -6.81
C SER A 219 12.10 -40.62 -6.03
N LEU A 220 11.21 -39.88 -6.73
CA LEU A 220 10.10 -39.17 -6.09
C LEU A 220 9.11 -40.13 -5.41
N ALA A 221 8.80 -41.27 -6.02
CA ALA A 221 7.90 -42.28 -5.44
C ALA A 221 8.45 -42.92 -4.16
N ARG A 222 9.78 -42.92 -3.97
CA ARG A 222 10.43 -43.39 -2.73
C ARG A 222 10.54 -42.31 -1.65
N SER A 223 10.36 -41.04 -1.99
CA SER A 223 10.42 -39.94 -1.03
C SER A 223 9.14 -39.87 -0.20
N ARG A 224 9.27 -39.97 1.13
CA ARG A 224 8.14 -39.75 2.07
C ARG A 224 7.74 -38.27 2.16
N ILE A 225 8.59 -37.36 1.70
CA ILE A 225 8.44 -35.90 1.91
C ILE A 225 7.88 -35.20 0.67
N PHE A 226 8.12 -35.76 -0.51
CA PHE A 226 7.74 -35.18 -1.79
C PHE A 226 6.77 -36.09 -2.52
N SER A 227 5.75 -35.50 -3.15
CA SER A 227 4.76 -36.22 -3.93
C SER A 227 4.46 -35.46 -5.22
N LEU A 228 4.21 -36.19 -6.30
CA LEU A 228 3.89 -35.62 -7.60
C LEU A 228 2.38 -35.40 -7.71
N TYR A 229 2.00 -34.18 -8.08
CA TYR A 229 0.61 -33.78 -8.30
C TYR A 229 0.48 -33.10 -9.67
N SER A 230 -0.75 -32.98 -10.14
CA SER A 230 -1.13 -32.14 -11.27
C SER A 230 -1.96 -30.96 -10.76
N TYR A 231 -1.62 -29.75 -11.19
CA TYR A 231 -2.33 -28.51 -10.91
C TYR A 231 -2.54 -27.78 -12.23
N ASN A 232 -3.79 -27.48 -12.58
CA ASN A 232 -4.18 -26.90 -13.87
C ASN A 232 -3.64 -27.65 -15.11
N GLY A 233 -3.52 -28.99 -15.02
CA GLY A 233 -2.99 -29.82 -16.10
C GLY A 233 -1.46 -29.92 -16.14
N GLU A 234 -0.73 -29.11 -15.38
CA GLU A 234 0.72 -29.15 -15.29
C GLU A 234 1.21 -29.95 -14.08
N LYS A 235 2.34 -30.66 -14.24
CA LYS A 235 2.96 -31.40 -13.14
C LYS A 235 3.59 -30.44 -12.13
N CYS A 236 3.35 -30.70 -10.85
CA CYS A 236 3.93 -29.95 -9.74
C CYS A 236 4.48 -30.89 -8.66
N ILE A 237 5.51 -30.42 -7.95
CA ILE A 237 6.05 -31.11 -6.78
C ILE A 237 5.36 -30.54 -5.55
N VAL A 238 4.80 -31.44 -4.76
CA VAL A 238 4.18 -31.09 -3.50
C VAL A 238 5.03 -31.60 -2.35
N ARG A 239 5.31 -30.72 -1.40
CA ARG A 239 5.89 -31.07 -0.11
C ARG A 239 4.78 -31.07 0.94
N SER A 240 4.58 -32.22 1.58
CA SER A 240 3.64 -32.32 2.70
C SER A 240 4.31 -31.88 3.99
N PHE A 241 3.62 -31.01 4.71
CA PHE A 241 3.84 -30.71 6.12
C PHE A 241 2.78 -31.47 6.93
N GLY A 242 2.85 -31.45 8.26
CA GLY A 242 1.95 -32.23 9.11
C GLY A 242 0.46 -31.91 8.94
N SER A 243 -0.37 -32.49 9.81
CA SER A 243 -1.83 -32.34 9.74
C SER A 243 -2.28 -30.88 9.77
N THR A 244 -3.27 -30.56 8.94
CA THR A 244 -3.92 -29.25 8.89
C THR A 244 -4.60 -28.87 10.20
N THR A 245 -4.99 -29.85 11.03
CA THR A 245 -5.57 -29.59 12.37
C THR A 245 -4.61 -28.81 13.29
N MET A 246 -3.31 -28.89 13.03
CA MET A 246 -2.27 -28.14 13.76
C MET A 246 -1.98 -26.76 13.14
N ALA A 247 -2.52 -26.46 11.96
CA ALA A 247 -2.32 -25.18 11.30
C ALA A 247 -3.22 -24.14 11.96
N LYS A 248 -2.67 -23.40 12.93
CA LYS A 248 -3.27 -22.13 13.39
C LYS A 248 -3.51 -21.22 12.18
N ALA A 249 -4.53 -20.36 12.28
CA ALA A 249 -4.73 -19.29 11.31
C ALA A 249 -3.40 -18.55 11.07
N LEU A 250 -2.96 -18.46 9.81
CA LEU A 250 -1.67 -17.88 9.48
C LEU A 250 -1.59 -16.43 9.93
N THR A 251 -0.44 -16.04 10.47
CA THR A 251 -0.18 -14.64 10.80
C THR A 251 -0.03 -13.80 9.54
N VAL A 252 -0.22 -12.48 9.67
CA VAL A 252 -0.01 -11.54 8.55
C VAL A 252 1.40 -11.65 7.97
N ALA A 253 2.41 -11.86 8.82
CA ALA A 253 3.80 -12.09 8.40
C ALA A 253 3.97 -13.37 7.55
N GLN A 254 3.30 -14.46 7.92
CA GLN A 254 3.37 -15.71 7.15
C GLN A 254 2.64 -15.60 5.80
N MET A 255 1.50 -14.92 5.77
CA MET A 255 0.76 -14.66 4.53
C MET A 255 1.55 -13.75 3.58
N THR A 256 2.22 -12.73 4.11
CA THR A 256 3.07 -11.84 3.31
C THR A 256 4.29 -12.58 2.75
N GLU A 257 4.94 -13.46 3.54
CA GLU A 257 6.00 -14.35 3.04
C GLU A 257 5.52 -15.19 1.85
N CYS A 258 4.34 -15.83 1.96
CA CYS A 258 3.79 -16.67 0.88
C CYS A 258 3.45 -15.87 -0.38
N ARG A 259 2.92 -14.65 -0.23
CA ARG A 259 2.67 -13.72 -1.35
C ARG A 259 3.95 -13.34 -2.05
N THR A 260 4.95 -12.92 -1.30
CA THR A 260 6.26 -12.53 -1.83
C THR A 260 6.91 -13.69 -2.58
N MET A 261 6.90 -14.90 -2.00
CA MET A 261 7.41 -16.10 -2.67
C MET A 261 6.69 -16.41 -3.99
N ARG A 262 5.37 -16.20 -4.08
CA ARG A 262 4.58 -16.44 -5.31
C ARG A 262 4.96 -15.48 -6.44
N LEU A 263 5.41 -14.28 -6.09
CA LEU A 263 5.82 -13.24 -7.03
C LEU A 263 7.25 -13.43 -7.55
N PHE A 264 8.05 -14.28 -6.90
CA PHE A 264 9.44 -14.50 -7.35
C PHE A 264 9.47 -15.11 -8.75
N GLY A 265 10.23 -14.46 -9.62
CA GLY A 265 10.55 -14.90 -10.98
C GLY A 265 12.02 -14.65 -11.24
N HIS A 266 12.80 -15.73 -11.35
CA HIS A 266 14.22 -15.70 -11.68
C HIS A 266 14.59 -16.99 -12.42
N GLU A 267 15.60 -16.95 -13.28
CA GLU A 267 15.99 -18.11 -14.10
C GLU A 267 16.48 -19.28 -13.23
N ASN A 268 17.23 -18.99 -12.16
CA ASN A 268 17.80 -20.00 -11.26
C ASN A 268 17.06 -20.17 -9.94
N VAL A 269 15.83 -19.66 -9.83
CA VAL A 269 14.95 -19.89 -8.67
C VAL A 269 13.71 -20.63 -9.14
N ASN A 270 13.37 -21.71 -8.44
CA ASN A 270 12.19 -22.48 -8.77
C ASN A 270 10.92 -21.73 -8.35
N ARG A 271 9.92 -21.76 -9.23
CA ARG A 271 8.67 -21.05 -9.01
C ARG A 271 7.87 -21.72 -7.90
N PHE A 272 7.58 -20.94 -6.86
CA PHE A 272 6.64 -21.31 -5.82
C PHE A 272 5.21 -21.08 -6.34
N LEU A 273 4.41 -22.15 -6.38
CA LEU A 273 3.03 -22.05 -6.84
C LEU A 273 2.11 -21.70 -5.69
N GLY A 274 2.31 -22.20 -4.48
CA GLY A 274 1.42 -21.79 -3.39
C GLY A 274 1.33 -22.77 -2.24
N LEU A 275 0.42 -22.47 -1.32
CA LEU A 275 0.05 -23.35 -0.21
C LEU A 275 -1.39 -23.83 -0.36
N SER A 276 -1.60 -25.12 -0.16
CA SER A 276 -2.91 -25.71 0.07
C SER A 276 -3.07 -25.98 1.57
N LEU A 277 -4.08 -25.33 2.16
CA LEU A 277 -4.35 -25.37 3.60
C LEU A 277 -5.67 -26.08 3.92
N ASP A 278 -6.48 -26.42 2.92
CA ASP A 278 -7.83 -26.97 3.13
C ASP A 278 -7.85 -28.52 3.11
N GLY A 279 -6.71 -29.14 2.82
CA GLY A 279 -6.56 -30.59 2.75
C GLY A 279 -6.27 -31.25 4.11
N PRO A 280 -6.05 -32.57 4.15
CA PRO A 280 -5.71 -33.29 5.39
C PRO A 280 -4.34 -32.90 5.96
N ASN A 281 -3.42 -32.50 5.08
CA ASN A 281 -2.09 -32.01 5.43
C ASN A 281 -1.87 -30.64 4.81
N VAL A 282 -1.02 -29.82 5.42
CA VAL A 282 -0.57 -28.58 4.78
C VAL A 282 0.40 -28.91 3.66
N LEU A 283 0.12 -28.44 2.44
CA LEU A 283 0.89 -28.79 1.24
C LEU A 283 1.52 -27.54 0.63
N ALA A 284 2.84 -27.53 0.44
CA ALA A 284 3.51 -26.51 -0.38
C ALA A 284 3.75 -27.03 -1.79
N VAL A 285 3.28 -26.27 -2.76
CA VAL A 285 3.26 -26.62 -4.17
C VAL A 285 4.35 -25.82 -4.91
N TRP A 286 5.19 -26.54 -5.65
CA TRP A 286 6.33 -26.01 -6.41
C TRP A 286 6.28 -26.53 -7.84
N ASN A 287 6.89 -25.80 -8.77
CA ASN A 287 7.04 -26.29 -10.14
C ASN A 287 7.86 -27.59 -10.18
N PHE A 288 7.45 -28.50 -11.08
CA PHE A 288 8.14 -29.77 -11.29
C PHE A 288 9.34 -29.59 -12.22
N CYS A 289 10.48 -30.13 -11.79
CA CYS A 289 11.72 -30.18 -12.56
C CYS A 289 11.98 -31.63 -12.98
N LEU A 290 11.98 -31.91 -14.29
CA LEU A 290 11.96 -33.27 -14.85
C LEU A 290 13.15 -34.14 -14.46
N ARG A 291 14.33 -33.54 -14.25
CA ARG A 291 15.58 -34.28 -14.01
C ARG A 291 15.86 -34.54 -12.53
N GLY A 292 14.99 -34.04 -11.64
CA GLY A 292 15.14 -34.23 -10.20
C GLY A 292 16.14 -33.26 -9.59
N SER A 293 16.77 -33.66 -8.48
CA SER A 293 17.76 -32.83 -7.79
C SER A 293 19.19 -33.10 -8.24
N ILE A 294 20.11 -32.17 -7.99
CA ILE A 294 21.55 -32.38 -8.18
C ILE A 294 22.01 -33.64 -7.44
N ARG A 295 21.46 -33.92 -6.25
CA ARG A 295 21.76 -35.17 -5.53
C ARG A 295 21.40 -36.41 -6.33
N ASP A 296 20.19 -36.46 -6.89
CA ASP A 296 19.73 -37.60 -7.67
C ASP A 296 20.56 -37.77 -8.94
N VAL A 297 20.94 -36.66 -9.56
CA VAL A 297 21.70 -36.63 -10.80
C VAL A 297 23.17 -37.04 -10.58
N ILE A 298 23.81 -36.63 -9.48
CA ILE A 298 25.14 -37.12 -9.10
C ILE A 298 25.15 -38.62 -8.78
N LEU A 299 24.08 -39.11 -8.14
CA LEU A 299 23.96 -40.53 -7.80
C LEU A 299 23.60 -41.39 -9.01
N SER A 300 22.94 -40.83 -10.02
CA SER A 300 22.82 -41.48 -11.30
C SER A 300 24.19 -41.43 -11.98
N GLU A 301 24.70 -42.56 -12.49
CA GLU A 301 25.99 -42.64 -13.22
C GLU A 301 25.93 -41.93 -14.60
N ASN A 302 25.25 -40.80 -14.68
CA ASN A 302 25.01 -40.05 -15.89
C ASN A 302 26.30 -39.33 -16.30
N ALA A 303 26.77 -39.60 -17.52
CA ALA A 303 28.02 -39.04 -18.05
C ALA A 303 28.06 -37.51 -18.04
N MET A 304 26.90 -36.84 -18.16
CA MET A 304 26.83 -35.38 -18.17
C MET A 304 27.29 -34.72 -16.86
N VAL A 305 27.23 -35.43 -15.73
CA VAL A 305 27.62 -34.89 -14.42
C VAL A 305 29.14 -34.89 -14.23
N LYS A 306 29.86 -35.64 -15.07
CA LYS A 306 31.32 -35.66 -15.10
C LYS A 306 31.90 -34.56 -15.99
N ASP A 307 31.05 -33.84 -16.74
CA ASP A 307 31.47 -32.71 -17.55
C ASP A 307 31.78 -31.50 -16.67
N VAL A 308 33.01 -31.02 -16.75
CA VAL A 308 33.49 -29.84 -16.02
C VAL A 308 32.67 -28.60 -16.39
N MET A 309 32.24 -28.49 -17.64
CA MET A 309 31.43 -27.35 -18.11
C MET A 309 30.06 -27.32 -17.44
N PHE A 310 29.44 -28.48 -17.25
CA PHE A 310 28.18 -28.59 -16.51
C PHE A 310 28.35 -28.21 -15.04
N ILE A 311 29.43 -28.64 -14.40
CA ILE A 311 29.69 -28.30 -12.99
C ILE A 311 29.88 -26.78 -12.83
N GLN A 312 30.63 -26.15 -13.73
CA GLN A 312 30.86 -24.71 -13.71
C GLN A 312 29.56 -23.93 -13.94
N SER A 313 28.73 -24.34 -14.92
CA SER A 313 27.44 -23.70 -15.15
C SER A 313 26.51 -23.88 -13.94
N ALA A 314 26.44 -25.09 -13.36
CA ALA A 314 25.61 -25.35 -12.19
C ALA A 314 26.02 -24.50 -10.98
N ILE A 315 27.32 -24.33 -10.72
CA ILE A 315 27.81 -23.46 -9.63
C ILE A 315 27.40 -22.01 -9.88
N LYS A 316 27.59 -21.51 -11.10
CA LYS A 316 27.21 -20.14 -11.48
C LYS A 316 25.71 -19.90 -11.27
N GLU A 317 24.88 -20.82 -11.75
CA GLU A 317 23.43 -20.75 -11.60
C GLU A 317 22.99 -20.77 -10.13
N ILE A 318 23.64 -21.58 -9.29
CA ILE A 318 23.38 -21.59 -7.84
C ILE A 318 23.78 -20.24 -7.22
N CYS A 319 24.93 -19.68 -7.57
CA CYS A 319 25.38 -18.38 -7.08
C CYS A 319 24.40 -17.26 -7.45
N GLU A 320 23.96 -17.20 -8.70
CA GLU A 320 22.98 -16.22 -9.19
C GLU A 320 21.62 -16.38 -8.49
N GLY A 321 21.14 -17.62 -8.32
CA GLY A 321 19.91 -17.90 -7.59
C GLY A 321 19.97 -17.51 -6.11
N ILE A 322 21.09 -17.74 -5.43
CA ILE A 322 21.27 -17.33 -4.03
C ILE A 322 21.37 -15.81 -3.93
N HIS A 323 22.11 -15.17 -4.84
CA HIS A 323 22.25 -13.73 -4.88
C HIS A 323 20.89 -13.05 -5.00
N PHE A 324 20.04 -13.53 -5.91
CA PHE A 324 18.65 -13.08 -6.02
C PHE A 324 17.88 -13.25 -4.69
N LEU A 325 17.95 -14.42 -4.06
CA LEU A 325 17.25 -14.66 -2.80
C LEU A 325 17.73 -13.75 -1.67
N HIS A 326 19.03 -13.48 -1.59
CA HIS A 326 19.61 -12.60 -0.56
C HIS A 326 19.22 -11.13 -0.75
N ASN A 327 19.07 -10.69 -2.00
CA ASN A 327 18.60 -9.33 -2.32
C ASN A 327 17.07 -9.21 -2.32
N SER A 328 16.36 -10.33 -2.19
CA SER A 328 14.90 -10.35 -2.07
C SER A 328 14.45 -10.12 -0.62
N PRO A 329 13.15 -9.85 -0.37
CA PRO A 329 12.63 -9.71 0.99
C PRO A 329 12.75 -10.96 1.87
N LEU A 330 13.04 -12.14 1.30
CA LEU A 330 13.35 -13.34 2.09
C LEU A 330 14.74 -13.29 2.74
N GLN A 331 15.70 -12.57 2.13
CA GLN A 331 17.09 -12.35 2.56
C GLN A 331 17.97 -13.60 2.71
N PHE A 332 17.40 -14.81 2.78
CA PHE A 332 18.15 -16.05 2.94
C PHE A 332 17.36 -17.26 2.41
N HIS A 333 18.08 -18.33 2.06
CA HIS A 333 17.47 -19.62 1.76
C HIS A 333 17.16 -20.45 3.02
N GLY A 334 18.09 -20.46 4.00
CA GLY A 334 17.92 -21.13 5.30
C GLY A 334 17.98 -22.67 5.29
N GLY A 335 18.47 -23.30 4.22
CA GLY A 335 18.56 -24.76 4.14
C GLY A 335 19.00 -25.29 2.77
N LEU A 336 19.96 -24.60 2.14
CA LEU A 336 20.48 -24.97 0.84
C LEU A 336 21.15 -26.35 0.92
N LYS A 337 20.74 -27.28 0.06
CA LYS A 337 21.25 -28.65 -0.02
C LYS A 337 21.25 -29.09 -1.48
N SER A 338 22.03 -30.11 -1.82
CA SER A 338 22.00 -30.75 -3.15
C SER A 338 20.62 -31.29 -3.55
N SER A 339 19.76 -31.64 -2.60
CA SER A 339 18.36 -32.02 -2.86
C SER A 339 17.40 -30.85 -3.09
N ALA A 340 17.83 -29.63 -2.75
CA ALA A 340 17.03 -28.42 -2.94
C ALA A 340 17.34 -27.71 -4.27
N CYS A 341 18.46 -28.05 -4.90
CA CYS A 341 18.81 -27.58 -6.24
C CYS A 341 18.24 -28.57 -7.25
N LEU A 342 17.19 -28.18 -7.97
CA LEU A 342 16.50 -29.01 -8.94
C LEU A 342 16.95 -28.68 -10.36
N ILE A 343 16.91 -29.65 -11.26
CA ILE A 343 17.33 -29.47 -12.65
C ILE A 343 16.13 -29.60 -13.59
N ASN A 344 15.88 -28.58 -14.40
CA ASN A 344 14.81 -28.59 -15.38
C ASN A 344 15.14 -29.47 -16.60
N ASP A 345 14.19 -29.55 -17.54
CA ASP A 345 14.35 -30.20 -18.83
C ASP A 345 15.55 -29.68 -19.64
N ARG A 346 15.83 -28.37 -19.55
CA ARG A 346 16.95 -27.68 -20.22
C ARG A 346 18.29 -27.73 -19.48
N TRP A 347 18.45 -28.59 -18.48
CA TRP A 347 19.68 -28.71 -17.67
C TRP A 347 20.09 -27.46 -16.87
N GLN A 348 19.15 -26.55 -16.63
CA GLN A 348 19.34 -25.40 -15.75
C GLN A 348 19.00 -25.75 -14.30
N VAL A 349 19.86 -25.31 -13.39
CA VAL A 349 19.68 -25.45 -11.94
C VAL A 349 18.72 -24.38 -11.43
N LYS A 350 17.70 -24.83 -10.70
CA LYS A 350 16.69 -24.01 -10.04
C LYS A 350 16.65 -24.31 -8.54
N ILE A 351 16.94 -23.29 -7.75
CA ILE A 351 16.91 -23.38 -6.28
C ILE A 351 15.46 -23.45 -5.79
N SER A 352 15.14 -24.49 -5.02
CA SER A 352 13.79 -24.80 -4.53
C SER A 352 13.73 -24.89 -3.02
N TYR A 353 12.52 -24.89 -2.45
CA TYR A 353 12.26 -25.14 -1.03
C TYR A 353 12.87 -24.12 -0.05
N PHE A 354 13.10 -22.89 -0.55
CA PHE A 354 13.36 -21.71 0.26
C PHE A 354 12.11 -21.26 1.02
N GLY A 355 12.30 -20.46 2.07
CA GLY A 355 11.20 -19.97 2.91
C GLY A 355 10.50 -21.05 3.75
N LEU A 356 9.33 -20.68 4.27
CA LEU A 356 8.38 -21.53 5.01
C LEU A 356 9.02 -22.25 6.21
N ARG A 357 9.99 -21.61 6.88
CA ARG A 357 10.68 -22.21 8.04
C ARG A 357 9.74 -22.47 9.22
N TRP A 358 8.71 -21.63 9.37
CA TRP A 358 7.69 -21.78 10.41
C TRP A 358 6.92 -23.10 10.28
N LEU A 359 6.63 -23.59 9.06
CA LEU A 359 6.04 -24.92 8.84
C LEU A 359 6.98 -26.05 9.27
N LYS A 360 8.28 -25.91 9.02
CA LYS A 360 9.30 -26.92 9.41
C LYS A 360 9.45 -26.99 10.93
N SER A 361 9.38 -25.85 11.62
CA SER A 361 9.47 -25.80 13.09
C SER A 361 8.26 -26.44 13.76
N SER A 362 7.05 -26.20 13.24
CA SER A 362 5.82 -26.78 13.78
C SER A 362 5.83 -28.31 13.73
N GLN A 363 6.43 -28.89 12.68
CA GLN A 363 6.56 -30.34 12.53
C GLN A 363 7.54 -30.95 13.55
N LYS A 364 8.66 -30.28 13.85
CA LYS A 364 9.64 -30.76 14.85
C LYS A 364 9.07 -30.73 16.27
N ASN A 365 8.27 -29.72 16.60
CA ASN A 365 7.67 -29.59 17.93
C ASN A 365 6.54 -30.60 18.14
N GLY A 366 5.72 -30.86 17.12
CA GLY A 366 4.68 -31.90 17.19
C GLY A 366 5.22 -33.35 17.26
N ALA A 367 6.45 -33.57 16.81
CA ALA A 367 7.12 -34.87 16.91
C ALA A 367 7.84 -35.10 18.25
N LYS A 368 8.10 -34.04 19.04
CA LYS A 368 8.68 -34.13 20.39
C LYS A 368 7.63 -34.21 21.50
N GLY A 369 6.37 -33.91 21.20
CA GLY A 369 5.24 -33.98 22.12
C GLY A 369 4.36 -35.21 21.93
N LYS A 370 4.86 -36.26 21.27
CA LYS A 370 4.23 -37.57 21.15
C LYS A 370 5.11 -38.64 21.73
#